data_AF-A0A2E2L225-F1
#
_entry.id   AF-A0A2E2L225-F1
#
_cell.length_a   1.000
_cell.length_b   1.000
_cell.length_c   1.000
_cell.angle_alpha   90.00
_cell.angle_beta   90.00
_cell.angle_gamma   90.00
#
_symmetry.space_group_name_H-M   'P 1'
#
loop_
_entity.id
_entity.type
_entity.pdbx_description
1 polymer ?
#
loop_
_entity_poly.entity_id
_entity_poly.type
_entity_poly.pdbx_seq_one_letter_code
_entity_poly.pdbx_strand_id
1 'polypeptide(L)'
;MGKTWACAIGLASLALTSSAAAADYSAASAEALTEAAIAAVGNEDRRDLLAILQEMQRRQMYFFRADDTALCKRDAPKVGILATNILDWGKARQAYFTYNQMQRLEEQSCACPQKARSFDTFSEDLLGVAPEEIGEAEMSVLRTFVEEHKHDVFVAYDEFFNSNCRQTP
;
A
#
# COMPACT_ATOMS: atom_id res chain seq x y z
N MET A 1 65.86 51.59 33.06
CA MET A 1 64.94 51.33 34.19
C MET A 1 63.55 51.75 33.74
N GLY A 2 62.72 50.94 33.09
CA GLY A 2 62.20 49.64 33.53
C GLY A 2 60.69 49.83 33.77
N LYS A 3 59.88 49.91 32.70
CA LYS A 3 58.42 50.05 32.76
C LYS A 3 57.75 48.91 31.99
N THR A 4 57.02 48.09 32.74
CA THR A 4 56.22 46.93 32.38
C THR A 4 55.02 47.30 31.50
N TRP A 5 54.82 46.63 30.36
CA TRP A 5 53.51 46.56 29.69
C TRP A 5 53.21 45.13 29.21
N ALA A 6 52.16 44.60 29.85
CA ALA A 6 51.28 43.48 29.58
C ALA A 6 51.48 42.59 28.33
N CYS A 7 51.56 41.28 28.58
CA CYS A 7 51.11 40.23 27.67
C CYS A 7 49.62 40.42 27.34
N ALA A 8 49.30 40.62 26.07
CA ALA A 8 47.98 40.32 25.52
C ALA A 8 48.16 39.20 24.49
N ILE A 9 48.11 37.96 24.98
CA ILE A 9 47.98 36.78 24.12
C ILE A 9 46.54 36.83 23.59
N GLY A 10 46.39 37.32 22.36
CA GLY A 10 45.15 37.17 21.61
C GLY A 10 44.95 35.68 21.32
N LEU A 11 44.14 35.02 22.14
CA LEU A 11 43.57 33.71 21.84
C LEU A 11 42.65 33.88 20.64
N ALA A 12 43.19 33.63 19.45
CA ALA A 12 42.38 33.32 18.28
C ALA A 12 41.68 31.99 18.57
N SER A 13 40.42 32.08 19.03
CA SER A 13 39.52 30.95 19.16
C SER A 13 39.32 30.33 17.78
N LEU A 14 40.11 29.29 17.46
CA LEU A 14 39.83 28.35 16.40
C LEU A 14 38.51 27.66 16.76
N ALA A 15 37.40 28.20 16.25
CA ALA A 15 36.14 27.50 16.19
C ALA A 15 36.35 26.29 15.27
N LEU A 16 36.71 25.14 15.85
CA LEU A 16 36.57 23.86 15.19
C LEU A 16 35.08 23.65 14.97
N THR A 17 34.62 23.98 13.78
CA THR A 17 33.33 23.53 13.26
C THR A 17 33.44 22.03 13.05
N SER A 18 33.19 21.24 14.11
CA SER A 18 32.87 19.83 13.95
C SER A 18 31.55 19.77 13.21
N SER A 19 31.61 19.65 11.89
CA SER A 19 30.50 19.13 11.10
C SER A 19 30.20 17.74 11.66
N ALA A 20 29.24 17.65 12.58
CA ALA A 20 28.73 16.38 13.06
C ALA A 20 28.26 15.61 11.83
N ALA A 21 29.07 14.64 11.40
CA ALA A 21 28.69 13.74 10.33
C ALA A 21 27.46 12.98 10.80
N ALA A 22 26.46 12.83 9.93
CA ALA A 22 25.40 11.88 10.18
C ALA A 22 26.04 10.48 10.30
N ALA A 23 25.56 9.66 11.25
CA ALA A 23 26.04 8.29 11.36
C ALA A 23 25.77 7.53 10.06
N ASP A 24 26.72 6.69 9.64
CA ASP A 24 26.60 5.86 8.44
C ASP A 24 25.96 4.52 8.80
N TYR A 25 24.77 4.27 8.27
CA TYR A 25 24.00 3.05 8.50
C TYR A 25 24.09 2.05 7.34
N SER A 26 24.93 2.31 6.33
CA SER A 26 25.06 1.47 5.13
C SER A 26 25.42 0.01 5.41
N ALA A 27 26.05 -0.28 6.55
CA ALA A 27 26.44 -1.62 6.99
C ALA A 27 25.51 -2.24 8.06
N ALA A 28 24.56 -1.49 8.60
CA ALA A 28 23.65 -2.00 9.64
C ALA A 28 22.74 -3.10 9.09
N SER A 29 22.33 -4.08 9.91
CA SER A 29 21.29 -5.06 9.53
C SER A 29 19.90 -4.42 9.57
N ALA A 30 18.90 -5.08 8.99
CA ALA A 30 17.51 -4.61 9.04
C ALA A 30 16.98 -4.50 10.49
N GLU A 31 17.31 -5.48 11.34
CA GLU A 31 16.96 -5.48 12.76
C GLU A 31 17.67 -4.34 13.51
N ALA A 32 18.98 -4.16 13.27
CA ALA A 32 19.76 -3.09 13.87
C ALA A 32 19.26 -1.69 13.46
N LEU A 33 18.80 -1.51 12.22
CA LEU A 33 18.18 -0.27 11.74
C LEU A 33 16.86 0.04 12.46
N THR A 34 16.07 -0.99 12.75
CA THR A 34 14.77 -0.85 13.44
C THR A 34 14.98 -0.47 14.90
N GLU A 35 15.89 -1.17 15.60
CA GLU A 35 16.26 -0.85 16.98
C GLU A 35 16.89 0.54 17.09
N ALA A 36 17.74 0.92 16.14
CA ALA A 36 18.31 2.27 16.08
C ALA A 36 17.22 3.34 15.89
N ALA A 37 16.21 3.09 15.05
CA ALA A 37 15.10 4.03 14.86
C ALA A 37 14.27 4.20 16.15
N ILE A 38 14.00 3.11 16.88
CA ILE A 38 13.29 3.15 18.18
C ILE A 38 14.09 3.96 19.19
N ALA A 39 15.40 3.69 19.30
CA ALA A 39 16.29 4.41 20.20
C ALA A 39 16.39 5.90 19.85
N ALA A 40 16.50 6.25 18.57
CA ALA A 40 16.56 7.64 18.12
C ALA A 40 15.27 8.41 18.41
N VAL A 41 14.09 7.77 18.27
CA VAL A 41 12.80 8.36 18.69
C VAL A 41 12.77 8.56 20.21
N GLY A 42 13.16 7.53 20.99
CA GLY A 42 13.16 7.61 22.46
C GLY A 42 14.11 8.66 23.02
N ASN A 43 15.22 8.92 22.32
CA ASN A 43 16.22 9.92 22.67
C ASN A 43 15.95 11.31 22.05
N GLU A 44 14.86 11.46 21.29
CA GLU A 44 14.54 12.66 20.51
C GLU A 44 15.68 13.09 19.55
N ASP A 45 16.50 12.15 19.09
CA ASP A 45 17.61 12.41 18.18
C ASP A 45 17.14 12.50 16.72
N ARG A 46 16.70 13.70 16.36
CA ARG A 46 16.16 14.00 15.03
C ARG A 46 17.18 13.78 13.90
N ARG A 47 18.48 13.95 14.16
CA ARG A 47 19.50 13.86 13.13
C ARG A 47 19.82 12.42 12.81
N ASP A 48 19.94 11.61 13.86
CA ASP A 48 20.16 10.18 13.74
C ASP A 48 18.94 9.50 13.14
N LEU A 49 17.74 9.86 13.62
CA LEU A 49 16.48 9.37 13.07
C LEU A 49 16.37 9.64 11.56
N LEU A 50 16.74 10.84 11.09
CA LEU A 50 16.70 11.16 9.67
C LEU A 50 17.66 10.29 8.85
N ALA A 51 18.89 10.07 9.33
CA ALA A 51 19.88 9.23 8.65
C ALA A 51 19.42 7.75 8.58
N ILE A 52 18.85 7.25 9.67
CA ILE A 52 18.27 5.90 9.74
C ILE A 52 17.10 5.77 8.77
N LEU A 53 16.16 6.72 8.77
CA LEU A 53 15.00 6.69 7.87
C LEU A 53 15.40 6.76 6.39
N GLN A 54 16.43 7.54 6.05
CA GLN A 54 16.98 7.59 4.69
C GLN A 54 17.57 6.25 4.27
N GLU A 55 18.29 5.55 5.16
CA GLU A 55 18.84 4.25 4.87
C GLU A 55 17.75 3.17 4.76
N MET A 56 16.76 3.19 5.65
CA MET A 56 15.59 2.32 5.56
C MET A 56 14.81 2.57 4.26
N GLN A 57 14.65 3.83 3.84
CA GLN A 57 14.04 4.18 2.55
C GLN A 57 14.87 3.66 1.36
N ARG A 58 16.20 3.86 1.38
CA ARG A 58 17.11 3.36 0.33
C ARG A 58 17.02 1.84 0.18
N ARG A 59 16.84 1.12 1.29
CA ARG A 59 16.68 -0.33 1.32
C ARG A 59 15.25 -0.82 1.13
N GLN A 60 14.32 0.10 0.86
CA GLN A 60 12.90 -0.24 0.69
C GLN A 60 12.34 -1.02 1.90
N MET A 61 12.85 -0.72 3.11
CA MET A 61 12.34 -1.26 4.37
C MET A 61 11.04 -0.54 4.76
N TYR A 62 10.02 -0.70 3.93
CA TYR A 62 8.73 -0.10 4.16
C TYR A 62 8.03 -0.80 5.33
N PHE A 63 7.74 -0.07 6.41
CA PHE A 63 6.86 -0.53 7.50
C PHE A 63 5.42 -0.83 7.02
N PHE A 64 5.05 -0.30 5.86
CA PHE A 64 3.82 -0.62 5.14
C PHE A 64 4.17 -1.14 3.75
N ARG A 65 3.86 -2.41 3.47
CA ARG A 65 4.05 -3.04 2.16
C ARG A 65 3.36 -2.21 1.06
N ALA A 66 4.12 -1.62 0.15
CA ALA A 66 3.56 -0.88 -0.98
C ALA A 66 3.22 -1.81 -2.18
N ASP A 67 1.98 -1.68 -2.64
CA ASP A 67 1.43 -1.81 -4.00
C ASP A 67 1.14 -3.16 -4.69
N ASP A 68 1.00 -4.26 -3.94
CA ASP A 68 0.04 -5.32 -4.36
C ASP A 68 -1.39 -5.03 -3.88
N THR A 69 -1.54 -4.08 -2.95
CA THR A 69 -2.83 -3.63 -2.41
C THR A 69 -3.65 -2.84 -3.41
N ALA A 70 -3.01 -2.12 -4.35
CA ALA A 70 -3.71 -1.36 -5.38
C ALA A 70 -4.52 -2.29 -6.30
N LEU A 71 -3.93 -3.40 -6.75
CA LEU A 71 -4.63 -4.39 -7.57
C LEU A 71 -5.68 -5.17 -6.78
N CYS A 72 -5.42 -5.42 -5.49
CA CYS A 72 -6.42 -5.98 -4.58
C CYS A 72 -7.64 -5.10 -4.34
N LYS A 73 -7.48 -3.78 -4.53
CA LYS A 73 -8.54 -2.79 -4.35
C LYS A 73 -9.03 -2.23 -5.68
N ARG A 74 -8.72 -2.89 -6.80
CA ARG A 74 -9.19 -2.46 -8.12
C ARG A 74 -10.72 -2.50 -8.11
N ASP A 75 -11.32 -1.34 -8.37
CA ASP A 75 -12.77 -1.14 -8.44
C ASP A 75 -13.26 -1.09 -9.89
N ALA A 76 -14.58 -1.12 -10.06
CA ALA A 76 -15.22 -0.86 -11.34
C ALA A 76 -14.88 0.55 -11.87
N PRO A 77 -14.57 0.72 -13.17
CA PRO A 77 -14.31 2.02 -13.76
C PRO A 77 -15.59 2.87 -13.77
N LYS A 78 -15.42 4.18 -13.75
CA LYS A 78 -16.51 5.16 -13.91
C LYS A 78 -16.56 5.63 -15.35
N VAL A 79 -17.10 4.79 -16.23
CA VAL A 79 -17.27 5.05 -17.67
C VAL A 79 -18.71 4.81 -18.09
N GLY A 80 -19.13 5.35 -19.25
CA GLY A 80 -20.48 5.15 -19.78
C GLY A 80 -21.57 5.43 -18.75
N ILE A 81 -22.55 4.52 -18.65
CA ILE A 81 -23.65 4.63 -17.67
C ILE A 81 -23.13 4.62 -16.21
N LEU A 82 -22.03 3.91 -15.93
CA LEU A 82 -21.43 3.81 -14.58
C LEU A 82 -20.81 5.14 -14.11
N ALA A 83 -20.44 6.04 -15.02
CA ALA A 83 -20.00 7.39 -14.66
C ALA A 83 -21.16 8.27 -14.19
N THR A 84 -22.36 8.03 -14.74
CA THR A 84 -23.53 8.90 -14.57
C THR A 84 -24.41 8.51 -13.39
N ASN A 85 -24.45 7.23 -13.02
CA ASN A 85 -25.28 6.73 -11.93
C ASN A 85 -24.46 5.96 -10.89
N ILE A 86 -24.38 6.52 -9.68
CA ILE A 86 -23.65 5.90 -8.56
C ILE A 86 -24.24 4.56 -8.11
N LEU A 87 -25.55 4.37 -8.28
CA LEU A 87 -26.21 3.11 -7.94
C LEU A 87 -25.85 2.02 -8.94
N ASP A 88 -25.82 2.33 -10.23
CA ASP A 88 -25.40 1.39 -11.28
C ASP A 88 -23.92 1.05 -11.13
N TRP A 89 -23.06 2.04 -10.88
CA TRP A 89 -21.65 1.78 -10.53
C TRP A 89 -21.53 0.88 -9.30
N GLY A 90 -22.32 1.15 -8.25
CA GLY A 90 -22.33 0.32 -7.04
C GLY A 90 -22.75 -1.12 -7.30
N LYS A 91 -23.69 -1.34 -8.22
CA LYS A 91 -24.13 -2.68 -8.64
C LYS A 91 -23.09 -3.39 -9.51
N ALA A 92 -22.52 -2.71 -10.48
CA ALA A 92 -21.43 -3.24 -11.30
C ALA A 92 -20.22 -3.62 -10.43
N ARG A 93 -19.87 -2.79 -9.44
CA ARG A 93 -18.82 -3.10 -8.46
C ARG A 93 -19.13 -4.36 -7.66
N GLN A 94 -20.37 -4.51 -7.17
CA GLN A 94 -20.78 -5.70 -6.42
C GLN A 94 -20.70 -6.96 -7.30
N ALA A 95 -21.20 -6.91 -8.53
CA ALA A 95 -21.15 -8.01 -9.48
C ALA A 95 -19.69 -8.43 -9.76
N TYR A 96 -18.83 -7.46 -10.07
CA TYR A 96 -17.41 -7.70 -10.31
C TYR A 96 -16.71 -8.37 -9.11
N PHE A 97 -17.02 -7.93 -7.90
CA PHE A 97 -16.42 -8.49 -6.70
C PHE A 97 -16.91 -9.91 -6.43
N THR A 98 -18.21 -10.15 -6.59
CA THR A 98 -18.82 -11.47 -6.46
C THR A 98 -18.28 -12.43 -7.50
N TYR A 99 -18.23 -12.04 -8.77
CA TYR A 99 -17.68 -12.86 -9.85
C TYR A 99 -16.23 -13.27 -9.56
N ASN A 100 -15.37 -12.32 -9.19
CA ASN A 100 -13.98 -12.65 -8.90
C ASN A 100 -13.81 -13.56 -7.67
N GLN A 101 -14.67 -13.44 -6.65
CA GLN A 101 -14.69 -14.37 -5.51
C GLN A 101 -15.09 -15.78 -5.93
N MET A 102 -16.11 -15.93 -6.80
CA MET A 102 -16.48 -17.23 -7.38
C MET A 102 -15.29 -17.87 -8.08
N GLN A 103 -14.60 -17.10 -8.91
CA GLN A 103 -13.41 -17.59 -9.62
C GLN A 103 -12.28 -18.01 -8.65
N ARG A 104 -12.09 -17.31 -7.53
CA ARG A 104 -11.11 -17.74 -6.51
C ARG A 104 -11.51 -19.05 -5.83
N LEU A 105 -12.80 -19.23 -5.56
CA LEU A 105 -13.34 -20.46 -4.99
C LEU A 105 -13.16 -21.64 -5.94
N GLU A 106 -13.43 -21.45 -7.23
CA GLU A 106 -13.20 -22.46 -8.27
C GLU A 106 -11.71 -22.84 -8.39
N GLU A 107 -10.83 -21.85 -8.34
CA GLU A 107 -9.37 -22.06 -8.41
C GLU A 107 -8.75 -22.53 -7.08
N GLN A 108 -9.51 -22.55 -5.98
CA GLN A 108 -9.01 -22.78 -4.61
C GLN A 108 -7.78 -21.92 -4.27
N SER A 109 -7.82 -20.65 -4.65
CA SER A 109 -6.67 -19.74 -4.58
C SER A 109 -6.79 -18.68 -3.48
N CYS A 110 -5.72 -18.52 -2.70
CA CYS A 110 -5.56 -17.45 -1.72
C CYS A 110 -5.09 -16.12 -2.33
N ALA A 111 -4.89 -16.07 -3.65
CA ALA A 111 -4.59 -14.83 -4.34
C ALA A 111 -5.78 -13.88 -4.27
N CYS A 112 -5.47 -12.59 -4.30
CA CYS A 112 -6.46 -11.55 -4.21
C CYS A 112 -7.44 -11.56 -5.40
N PRO A 113 -8.77 -11.56 -5.20
CA PRO A 113 -9.72 -11.73 -6.29
C PRO A 113 -9.57 -10.67 -7.40
N GLN A 114 -9.42 -9.41 -7.03
CA GLN A 114 -9.34 -8.25 -7.94
C GLN A 114 -7.99 -8.13 -8.65
N LYS A 115 -6.93 -8.76 -8.11
CA LYS A 115 -5.63 -8.83 -8.77
C LYS A 115 -5.66 -9.80 -9.94
N ALA A 116 -6.41 -10.89 -9.81
CA ALA A 116 -6.41 -11.98 -10.79
C ALA A 116 -7.14 -11.62 -12.09
N ARG A 117 -8.24 -10.87 -12.02
CA ARG A 117 -9.06 -10.55 -13.19
C ARG A 117 -9.46 -9.08 -13.20
N SER A 118 -9.38 -8.45 -14.37
CA SER A 118 -9.73 -7.05 -14.58
C SER A 118 -11.22 -6.82 -14.70
N PHE A 119 -11.65 -5.57 -14.56
CA PHE A 119 -13.05 -5.23 -14.80
C PHE A 119 -13.39 -5.41 -16.28
N ASP A 120 -12.48 -5.08 -17.20
CA ASP A 120 -12.64 -5.33 -18.64
C ASP A 120 -12.86 -6.82 -18.92
N THR A 121 -11.98 -7.67 -18.39
CA THR A 121 -12.10 -9.12 -18.55
C THR A 121 -13.39 -9.66 -17.92
N PHE A 122 -13.78 -9.15 -16.74
CA PHE A 122 -15.06 -9.48 -16.12
C PHE A 122 -16.26 -9.09 -17.01
N SER A 123 -16.23 -7.89 -17.59
CA SER A 123 -17.29 -7.38 -18.45
C SER A 123 -17.40 -8.21 -19.73
N GLU A 124 -16.27 -8.55 -20.35
CA GLU A 124 -16.23 -9.43 -21.51
C GLU A 124 -16.75 -10.83 -21.18
N ASP A 125 -16.32 -11.43 -20.06
CA ASP A 125 -16.69 -12.80 -19.68
C ASP A 125 -18.17 -12.92 -19.30
N LEU A 126 -18.71 -11.97 -18.52
CA LEU A 126 -20.07 -12.04 -18.01
C LEU A 126 -21.10 -11.40 -18.96
N LEU A 127 -20.75 -10.29 -19.61
CA LEU A 127 -21.67 -9.48 -20.40
C LEU A 127 -21.39 -9.53 -21.90
N GLY A 128 -20.19 -9.96 -22.31
CA GLY A 128 -19.78 -9.99 -23.72
C GLY A 128 -19.49 -8.61 -24.33
N VAL A 129 -19.33 -7.57 -23.50
CA VAL A 129 -19.12 -6.18 -23.95
C VAL A 129 -18.04 -5.47 -23.14
N ALA A 130 -17.44 -4.41 -23.69
CA ALA A 130 -16.50 -3.57 -22.97
C ALA A 130 -17.22 -2.70 -21.90
N PRO A 131 -16.53 -2.21 -20.86
CA PRO A 131 -17.14 -1.40 -19.80
C PRO A 131 -17.85 -0.13 -20.31
N GLU A 132 -17.34 0.50 -21.37
CA GLU A 132 -17.92 1.69 -22.01
C GLU A 132 -19.25 1.40 -22.71
N GLU A 133 -19.48 0.15 -23.08
CA GLU A 133 -20.65 -0.31 -23.85
C GLU A 133 -21.77 -0.85 -22.96
N ILE A 134 -21.55 -0.94 -21.64
CA ILE A 134 -22.57 -1.36 -20.67
C ILE A 134 -23.76 -0.40 -20.76
N GLY A 135 -24.89 -0.94 -21.20
CA GLY A 135 -26.18 -0.27 -21.24
C GLY A 135 -27.14 -0.80 -20.17
N GLU A 136 -28.41 -0.42 -20.29
CA GLU A 136 -29.45 -0.82 -19.35
C GLU A 136 -29.72 -2.35 -19.40
N ALA A 137 -29.55 -2.98 -20.57
CA ALA A 137 -29.72 -4.42 -20.71
C ALA A 137 -28.67 -5.19 -19.90
N GLU A 138 -27.40 -4.79 -20.02
CA GLU A 138 -26.28 -5.37 -19.28
C GLU A 138 -26.39 -5.05 -17.79
N MET A 139 -26.83 -3.84 -17.43
CA MET A 139 -27.12 -3.49 -16.03
C MET A 139 -28.22 -4.38 -15.44
N SER A 140 -29.22 -4.79 -16.22
CA SER A 140 -30.21 -5.77 -15.77
C SER A 140 -29.55 -7.11 -15.42
N VAL A 141 -28.63 -7.61 -16.27
CA VAL A 141 -27.87 -8.84 -16.02
C VAL A 141 -27.05 -8.71 -14.74
N LEU A 142 -26.33 -7.60 -14.56
CA LEU A 142 -25.53 -7.34 -13.36
C LEU A 142 -26.37 -7.31 -12.07
N ARG A 143 -27.58 -6.74 -12.12
CA ARG A 143 -28.49 -6.70 -10.97
C ARG A 143 -28.97 -8.10 -10.59
N THR A 144 -29.40 -8.90 -11.57
CA THR A 144 -29.81 -10.30 -11.37
C THR A 144 -28.65 -11.12 -10.83
N PHE A 145 -27.45 -11.01 -11.43
CA PHE A 145 -26.26 -11.72 -10.97
C PHE A 145 -25.93 -11.44 -9.49
N VAL A 146 -26.01 -10.17 -9.08
CA VAL A 146 -25.79 -9.79 -7.68
C VAL A 146 -26.85 -10.36 -6.75
N GLU A 147 -28.11 -10.35 -7.17
CA GLU A 147 -29.22 -10.91 -6.39
C GLU A 147 -29.07 -12.42 -6.19
N GLU A 148 -28.71 -13.14 -7.24
CA GLU A 148 -28.61 -14.60 -7.22
C GLU A 148 -27.37 -15.11 -6.47
N HIS A 149 -26.25 -14.39 -6.52
CA HIS A 149 -24.96 -14.97 -6.08
C HIS A 149 -24.31 -14.27 -4.89
N LYS A 150 -24.54 -12.97 -4.66
CA LYS A 150 -23.68 -12.18 -3.76
C LYS A 150 -23.61 -12.75 -2.34
N HIS A 151 -24.75 -13.18 -1.78
CA HIS A 151 -24.78 -13.65 -0.40
C HIS A 151 -24.03 -14.96 -0.25
N ASP A 152 -24.39 -15.97 -1.04
CA ASP A 152 -23.85 -17.32 -0.92
C ASP A 152 -22.35 -17.36 -1.25
N VAL A 153 -21.94 -16.63 -2.29
CA VAL A 153 -20.52 -16.51 -2.66
C VAL A 153 -19.73 -15.82 -1.56
N PHE A 154 -20.28 -14.75 -0.95
CA PHE A 154 -19.59 -14.05 0.13
C PHE A 154 -19.37 -14.99 1.33
N VAL A 155 -20.39 -15.74 1.73
CA VAL A 155 -20.30 -16.69 2.84
C VAL A 155 -19.25 -17.77 2.54
N ALA A 156 -19.33 -18.39 1.36
CA ALA A 156 -18.40 -19.44 0.96
C ALA A 156 -16.96 -18.93 0.85
N TYR A 157 -16.76 -17.74 0.27
CA TYR A 157 -15.45 -17.13 0.13
C TYR A 157 -14.85 -16.76 1.49
N ASP A 158 -15.64 -16.19 2.41
CA ASP A 158 -15.17 -15.86 3.76
C ASP A 158 -14.76 -17.12 4.53
N GLU A 159 -15.56 -18.19 4.47
CA GLU A 159 -15.22 -19.48 5.07
C GLU A 159 -13.94 -20.08 4.48
N PHE A 160 -13.83 -20.12 3.16
CA PHE A 160 -12.63 -20.59 2.46
C PHE A 160 -11.40 -19.78 2.86
N PHE A 161 -11.49 -18.46 2.83
CA PHE A 161 -10.37 -17.58 3.10
C PHE A 161 -9.90 -17.71 4.56
N ASN A 162 -10.82 -17.73 5.52
CA ASN A 162 -10.49 -17.84 6.93
C ASN A 162 -9.89 -19.22 7.29
N SER A 163 -10.36 -20.28 6.63
CA SER A 163 -9.88 -21.64 6.88
C SER A 163 -8.53 -21.93 6.22
N ASN A 164 -8.30 -21.42 5.01
CA ASN A 164 -7.18 -21.87 4.17
C ASN A 164 -6.11 -20.79 3.94
N CYS A 165 -6.47 -19.51 3.95
CA CYS A 165 -5.59 -18.44 3.47
C CYS A 165 -5.03 -17.55 4.58
N ARG A 166 -5.75 -17.43 5.70
CA ARG A 166 -5.35 -16.59 6.84
C ARG A 166 -4.04 -17.04 7.52
N GLN A 167 -3.61 -18.29 7.30
CA GLN A 167 -2.40 -18.86 7.92
C GLN A 167 -1.15 -18.84 7.03
N THR A 168 -1.24 -18.34 5.80
CA THR A 168 -0.08 -18.24 4.90
C THR A 168 0.54 -16.85 5.04
N PRO A 169 1.75 -16.70 5.64
CA PRO A 169 2.42 -15.41 5.75
C PRO A 169 2.79 -14.81 4.39
#